data_AF-A0A8T7A305-F1
#
_entry.id   AF-A0A8T7A305-F1
#
_cell.length_a   1.000
_cell.length_b   1.000
_cell.length_c   1.000
_cell.angle_alpha   90.00
_cell.angle_beta   90.00
_cell.angle_gamma   90.00
#
_symmetry.space_group_name_H-M   'P 1'
#
loop_
_entity.id
_entity.type
_entity.pdbx_description
1 polymer ?
#
loop_
_entity_poly.entity_id
_entity_poly.type
_entity_poly.pdbx_seq_one_letter_code
_entity_poly.pdbx_strand_id
1 'polypeptide(L)' 'MIILAPVDYVFWTPSLEKKLNDFENELNKISKPPSKEILVTGKFDDVSKKQFENNGWKVVNNAEIALLK' A
#
# COMPACT_ATOMS: atom_id res chain seq x y z
N MET A 1 -8.12 -2.89 -6.29
CA MET A 1 -6.76 -3.37 -6.52
C MET A 1 -6.12 -3.58 -5.17
N ILE A 2 -5.53 -4.75 -5.02
CA ILE A 2 -4.99 -5.23 -3.77
C ILE A 2 -3.50 -5.49 -4.01
N ILE A 3 -2.64 -4.82 -3.24
CA ILE A 3 -1.19 -5.10 -3.21
C ILE A 3 -0.91 -5.93 -1.97
N LEU A 4 -0.29 -7.09 -2.16
CA LEU A 4 0.27 -7.89 -1.06
C LEU A 4 1.79 -7.76 -1.07
N ALA A 5 2.36 -7.34 0.05
CA ALA A 5 3.81 -7.29 0.25
C ALA A 5 4.20 -8.12 1.48
N PRO A 6 4.94 -9.23 1.32
CA PRO A 6 5.41 -10.04 2.44
C PRO A 6 6.63 -9.37 3.09
N VAL A 7 6.38 -8.37 3.93
CA VAL A 7 7.40 -7.59 4.63
C VAL A 7 7.02 -7.43 6.10
N ASP A 8 8.02 -7.53 6.98
CA ASP A 8 7.81 -7.47 8.43
C ASP A 8 7.57 -6.04 8.95
N TYR A 9 8.16 -5.06 8.28
CA TYR A 9 8.03 -3.67 8.69
C TYR A 9 8.15 -2.71 7.50
N VAL A 10 7.26 -1.73 7.45
CA VAL A 10 7.28 -0.66 6.45
C VAL A 10 7.47 0.69 7.13
N PHE A 11 8.52 1.40 6.73
CA PHE A 11 8.82 2.75 7.16
C PHE A 11 8.92 3.69 5.95
N TRP A 12 8.65 4.98 6.18
CA TRP A 12 8.49 5.92 5.09
C TRP A 12 9.86 6.39 4.61
N THR A 13 10.09 6.29 3.31
CA THR A 13 11.34 6.73 2.69
C THR A 13 11.03 7.48 1.40
N PRO A 14 11.93 8.39 0.95
CA PRO A 14 11.78 9.04 -0.35
C PRO A 14 11.67 8.04 -1.51
N SER A 15 12.36 6.90 -1.41
CA SER A 15 12.27 5.83 -2.41
C SER A 15 10.90 5.15 -2.43
N LEU A 16 10.28 4.94 -1.27
CA LEU A 16 8.94 4.37 -1.17
C LEU A 16 7.89 5.35 -1.68
N GLU A 17 8.01 6.62 -1.31
CA GLU A 17 7.17 7.70 -1.81
C GLU A 17 7.21 7.79 -3.33
N LYS A 18 8.42 7.81 -3.91
CA LYS A 18 8.58 7.82 -5.37
C LYS A 18 7.89 6.63 -6.03
N LYS A 19 8.10 5.42 -5.49
CA LYS A 19 7.44 4.20 -6.01
C LYS A 19 5.92 4.29 -5.94
N LEU A 20 5.38 4.83 -4.85
CA LEU A 20 3.94 5.03 -4.70
C LEU A 20 3.42 6.00 -5.75
N ASN A 21 4.07 7.15 -5.93
CA ASN A 21 3.68 8.16 -6.90
C ASN A 21 3.73 7.62 -8.35
N ASP A 22 4.81 6.92 -8.70
CA ASP A 22 4.95 6.28 -10.01
C ASP A 22 3.80 5.29 -10.26
N PHE A 23 3.46 4.49 -9.25
CA PHE A 23 2.35 3.53 -9.33
C PHE A 23 0.99 4.22 -9.48
N GLU A 24 0.75 5.29 -8.71
CA GLU A 24 -0.50 6.05 -8.79
C GLU A 24 -0.68 6.76 -10.13
N ASN A 25 0.41 7.26 -10.72
CA ASN A 25 0.38 7.84 -12.06
C ASN A 25 -0.06 6.82 -13.11
N GLU A 26 0.36 5.56 -12.99
CA GLU A 26 -0.14 4.50 -13.87
C GLU A 26 -1.60 4.14 -13.58
N LEU A 27 -2.00 4.09 -12.31
CA LEU A 27 -3.41 3.84 -11.93
C LEU A 27 -4.37 4.91 -12.43
N ASN A 28 -3.98 6.18 -12.40
CA ASN A 28 -4.81 7.30 -12.84
C ASN A 28 -5.09 7.30 -14.35
N LYS A 29 -4.32 6.54 -15.13
CA LYS A 29 -4.61 6.32 -16.57
C LYS A 29 -5.81 5.39 -16.78
N ILE A 30 -6.29 4.70 -15.75
CA ILE A 30 -7.45 3.82 -15.81
C ILE A 30 -8.73 4.63 -15.62
N SER A 31 -9.68 4.54 -16.56
CA SER A 31 -10.94 5.31 -16.57
C SER A 31 -11.78 5.23 -15.28
N LYS A 32 -11.69 4.11 -14.56
CA LYS A 32 -12.32 3.92 -13.25
C LYS A 32 -11.34 3.19 -12.34
N PRO A 33 -10.51 3.92 -11.57
CA PRO A 33 -9.51 3.28 -10.75
C PRO A 33 -10.21 2.42 -9.67
N PRO A 34 -9.77 1.17 -9.48
CA PRO A 34 -10.34 0.32 -8.44
C PRO A 34 -9.95 0.85 -7.05
N SER A 35 -10.67 0.43 -6.00
CA SER A 35 -10.31 0.74 -4.61
C SER A 35 -8.86 0.33 -4.32
N LYS A 36 -8.08 1.16 -3.65
CA LYS A 36 -6.65 0.94 -3.39
C LYS A 36 -6.47 0.33 -2.01
N GLU A 37 -5.94 -0.90 -1.94
CA GLU A 37 -5.66 -1.59 -0.68
C GLU A 37 -4.24 -2.17 -0.69
N ILE A 38 -3.51 -1.97 0.39
CA ILE A 38 -2.18 -2.54 0.61
C ILE A 38 -2.16 -3.37 1.89
N LEU A 39 -1.71 -4.62 1.74
CA LEU A 39 -1.62 -5.60 2.81
C LEU A 39 -0.15 -5.97 3.01
N VAL A 40 0.27 -5.96 4.27
CA VAL A 40 1.60 -6.43 4.67
C VAL A 40 1.47 -7.52 5.71
N THR A 41 2.38 -8.49 5.65
CA THR A 41 2.44 -9.59 6.64
C THR A 41 2.88 -9.12 8.01
N GLY A 42 3.68 -8.05 8.07
CA GLY A 42 4.05 -7.38 9.29
C GLY A 42 3.26 -6.10 9.52
N LYS A 43 3.93 -4.97 9.78
CA LYS A 43 3.24 -3.70 10.09
C LYS A 43 3.86 -2.48 9.42
N PHE A 44 3.02 -1.51 9.10
CA PHE A 44 3.46 -0.15 8.83
C PHE A 44 3.78 0.58 10.14
N ASP A 45 4.78 1.45 10.11
CA ASP A 45 4.92 2.50 11.11
C ASP A 45 3.80 3.55 10.99
N ASP A 46 3.62 4.37 12.02
CA ASP A 46 2.50 5.33 12.06
C ASP A 46 2.61 6.40 10.96
N VAL A 47 3.85 6.77 10.58
CA VAL A 47 4.10 7.77 9.55
C VAL A 47 3.71 7.21 8.18
N SER A 48 4.23 6.05 7.81
CA SER A 48 3.93 5.38 6.54
C SER A 48 2.47 5.07 6.42
N LYS A 49 1.85 4.53 7.49
CA LYS A 49 0.42 4.25 7.50
C LYS A 49 -0.38 5.50 7.12
N LYS A 50 -0.12 6.63 7.80
CA LYS A 50 -0.79 7.90 7.50
C LYS A 50 -0.49 8.39 6.08
N GLN A 51 0.73 8.25 5.59
CA GLN A 51 1.07 8.65 4.23
C GLN A 51 0.30 7.85 3.18
N PHE A 52 0.20 6.52 3.33
CA PHE A 52 -0.63 5.70 2.44
C PHE A 52 -2.11 6.07 2.54
N GLU A 53 -2.65 6.21 3.76
CA GLU A 53 -4.06 6.59 3.98
C GLU A 53 -4.40 7.98 3.39
N ASN A 54 -3.50 8.96 3.52
CA ASN A 54 -3.64 10.29 2.91
C ASN A 54 -3.67 10.24 1.37
N ASN A 55 -2.98 9.26 0.77
CA ASN A 55 -3.05 8.98 -0.66
C ASN A 55 -4.26 8.09 -1.03
N GLY A 56 -5.22 7.90 -0.10
CA GLY A 56 -6.45 7.16 -0.35
C GLY A 56 -6.27 5.63 -0.41
N TRP A 57 -5.21 5.11 0.20
CA TRP A 57 -5.01 3.66 0.34
C TRP A 57 -5.61 3.16 1.64
N LYS A 58 -6.28 2.01 1.59
CA LYS A 58 -6.58 1.22 2.77
C LYS A 58 -5.37 0.38 3.14
N VAL A 59 -4.88 0.53 4.38
CA VAL A 59 -3.71 -0.19 4.89
C VAL A 59 -4.14 -1.33 5.81
N VAL A 60 -3.64 -2.53 5.57
CA VAL A 60 -3.88 -3.71 6.42
C VAL A 60 -2.54 -4.26 6.92
N ASN A 61 -2.37 -4.26 8.24
CA ASN A 61 -1.25 -4.89 8.93
C ASN A 61 -1.57 -6.34 9.27
N ASN A 62 -0.53 -7.13 9.50
CA ASN A 62 -0.59 -8.52 9.93
C ASN A 62 -1.51 -9.37 9.04
N ALA A 63 -1.46 -9.12 7.73
CA ALA A 63 -2.28 -9.83 6.77
C ALA A 63 -1.87 -11.30 6.74
N GLU A 64 -2.81 -12.19 7.06
CA GLU A 64 -2.59 -13.62 6.94
C GLU A 64 -2.56 -14.01 5.45
N ILE A 65 -1.40 -14.49 4.98
CA ILE A 65 -1.22 -14.96 3.60
C ILE A 65 -2.24 -16.06 3.26
N ALA A 66 -2.67 -16.85 4.25
CA ALA A 66 -3.64 -17.93 4.08
C ALA A 66 -5.05 -17.46 3.69
N LEU A 67 -5.41 -16.19 3.94
CA LEU A 67 -6.72 -15.60 3.63
C LEU A 67 -6.82 -15.06 2.20
N LEU A 68 -5.76 -15.14 1.40
CA LEU A 68 -5.68 -14.56 0.05
C LEU A 68 -5.79 -15.62 -1.07
N LYS A 69 -6.42 -16.76 -0.79
CA LYS A 69 -6.73 -17.82 -1.76
C LYS A 69 -7.79 -17.42 -2.77
#